data_AF-A0A934LQ48-F1
#
_entry.id   AF-A0A934LQ48-F1
#
_cell.length_a   1.000
_cell.length_b   1.000
_cell.length_c   1.000
_cell.angle_alpha   90.00
_cell.angle_beta   90.00
_cell.angle_gamma   90.00
#
_symmetry.space_group_name_H-M   'P 1'
#
loop_
_entity.id
_entity.type
_entity.pdbx_description
1 polymer ?
#
loop_
_entity_poly.entity_id
_entity_poly.type
_entity_poly.pdbx_seq_one_letter_code
_entity_poly.pdbx_strand_id
1 'polypeptide(L)'
;MLSSIAGLVIAITGVVAGILALLSDELKKNKNLKYILVGVLIALSVYAMLGSLFSLSNTPNSKSELELEKQRLDIPIAIDSTKDWQKTWISVNKGDTISIQVVSGKWTTGRSTLSVDEKEYLPLTLKNLEIFKNFQYEQNGQGYDRTCNKDNVNNCPVPDAFWGALVARINYGIPFLVGNRNVVVAPSDGVIYLGINDDPNTLSENFGILAVVIDVIK
;
A
#
# COMPACT_ATOMS: atom_id res chain seq x y z
N MET A 1 2.29 -29.68 10.89
CA MET A 1 2.43 -30.91 11.70
C MET A 1 1.92 -30.72 13.14
N LEU A 2 2.19 -29.58 13.80
CA LEU A 2 1.70 -29.30 15.16
C LEU A 2 0.16 -29.24 15.29
N SER A 3 -0.57 -28.80 14.26
CA SER A 3 -2.05 -28.71 14.28
C SER A 3 -2.76 -30.06 14.30
N SER A 4 -2.22 -31.10 13.67
CA SER A 4 -2.86 -32.44 13.66
C SER A 4 -2.68 -33.18 14.98
N ILE A 5 -1.57 -32.94 15.68
CA ILE A 5 -1.31 -33.50 17.01
C ILE A 5 -2.25 -32.89 18.04
N ALA A 6 -2.48 -31.57 17.99
CA ALA A 6 -3.41 -30.89 18.88
C ALA A 6 -4.86 -31.40 18.73
N GLY A 7 -5.33 -31.59 17.49
CA GLY A 7 -6.66 -32.15 17.22
C GLY A 7 -6.83 -33.57 17.75
N LEU A 8 -5.81 -34.41 17.60
CA LEU A 8 -5.82 -35.79 18.11
C LEU A 8 -5.85 -35.83 19.65
N VAL A 9 -5.08 -34.97 20.31
CA VAL A 9 -5.05 -34.89 21.78
C VAL A 9 -6.39 -34.44 22.35
N ILE A 10 -7.07 -33.48 21.72
CA ILE A 10 -8.41 -33.01 22.12
C ILE A 10 -9.47 -34.12 21.94
N ALA A 11 -9.41 -34.88 20.85
CA ALA A 11 -10.33 -35.99 20.62
C ALA A 11 -10.17 -37.10 21.69
N ILE A 12 -8.93 -37.47 22.03
CA ILE A 12 -8.65 -38.49 23.04
C ILE A 12 -9.12 -38.04 24.43
N THR A 13 -8.87 -36.79 24.82
CA THR A 13 -9.30 -36.28 26.13
C THR A 13 -10.82 -36.23 26.26
N GLY A 14 -11.54 -35.89 25.19
CA GLY A 14 -13.01 -35.92 25.19
C GLY A 14 -13.60 -37.32 25.41
N VAL A 15 -13.03 -38.34 24.77
CA VAL A 15 -13.47 -39.75 24.93
C VAL A 15 -13.22 -40.24 26.37
N VAL A 16 -12.05 -39.95 26.93
CA VAL A 16 -11.70 -40.34 28.30
C VAL A 16 -12.62 -39.67 29.32
N ALA A 17 -12.91 -38.37 29.16
CA ALA A 17 -13.85 -37.65 30.02
C ALA A 17 -15.28 -38.24 29.96
N GLY A 18 -15.74 -38.64 28.76
CA GLY A 18 -17.02 -39.33 28.59
C GLY A 18 -17.09 -40.68 29.31
N ILE A 19 -16.02 -41.48 29.23
CA ILE A 19 -15.92 -42.77 29.94
C ILE A 19 -15.92 -42.55 31.45
N LEU A 20 -15.17 -41.57 31.95
CA LEU A 20 -15.14 -41.25 33.39
C LEU A 20 -16.51 -40.76 33.90
N ALA A 21 -17.22 -39.94 33.12
CA ALA A 21 -18.58 -39.53 33.43
C ALA A 21 -19.57 -40.71 33.47
N LEU A 22 -19.37 -41.73 32.62
CA LEU A 22 -20.17 -42.96 32.63
C LEU A 22 -19.95 -43.82 33.89
N LEU A 23 -18.77 -43.70 34.50
CA LEU A 23 -18.35 -44.45 35.69
C LEU A 23 -18.65 -43.72 37.01
N SER A 24 -18.97 -42.43 36.98
CA SER A 24 -19.30 -41.67 38.19
C SER A 24 -20.56 -42.19 38.88
N ASP A 25 -20.40 -42.53 40.16
CA ASP A 25 -21.49 -43.03 41.01
C ASP A 25 -22.56 -41.96 41.32
N GLU A 26 -22.17 -40.69 41.34
CA GLU A 26 -23.11 -39.58 41.55
C GLU A 26 -24.11 -39.43 40.38
N LEU A 27 -23.67 -39.71 39.15
CA LEU A 27 -24.53 -39.63 37.96
C LEU A 27 -25.48 -40.82 37.81
N LYS A 28 -25.32 -41.90 38.60
CA LYS A 28 -26.23 -43.06 38.55
C LYS A 28 -27.64 -42.75 39.07
N LYS A 29 -27.79 -41.72 39.91
CA LYS A 29 -29.07 -41.39 40.55
C LYS A 29 -30.07 -40.72 39.59
N ASN A 30 -29.61 -40.13 38.49
CA ASN A 30 -30.46 -39.51 37.47
C ASN A 30 -30.08 -39.98 36.06
N LYS A 31 -30.75 -41.06 35.62
CA LYS A 31 -30.50 -41.70 34.32
C LYS A 31 -30.65 -40.72 33.15
N ASN A 32 -31.61 -39.80 33.21
CA ASN A 32 -31.86 -38.85 32.12
C ASN A 32 -30.71 -37.85 31.95
N LEU A 33 -30.19 -37.32 33.08
CA LEU A 33 -29.05 -36.40 33.05
C LEU A 33 -27.78 -37.10 32.50
N LYS A 34 -27.58 -38.37 32.85
CA LYS A 34 -26.47 -39.18 32.33
C LYS A 34 -26.50 -39.30 30.81
N TYR A 35 -27.65 -39.60 30.21
CA TYR A 35 -27.77 -39.72 28.75
C TYR A 35 -27.60 -38.39 28.02
N ILE A 36 -28.12 -37.29 28.60
CA ILE A 36 -27.94 -35.95 28.03
C ILE A 36 -26.45 -35.58 28.01
N LEU A 37 -25.73 -35.79 29.10
CA LEU A 37 -24.31 -35.44 29.20
C LEU A 37 -23.46 -36.24 28.19
N VAL A 38 -23.72 -37.54 28.07
CA VAL A 38 -23.04 -38.41 27.10
C VAL A 38 -23.35 -37.98 25.66
N GLY A 39 -24.60 -37.65 25.36
CA GLY A 39 -25.00 -37.15 24.05
C GLY A 39 -24.29 -35.86 23.65
N VAL A 40 -24.17 -34.90 24.59
CA VAL A 40 -23.46 -33.62 24.37
C VAL A 40 -21.97 -33.87 24.09
N LEU A 41 -21.31 -34.74 24.85
CA LEU A 41 -19.89 -35.06 24.66
C LEU A 41 -19.61 -35.73 23.30
N ILE A 42 -20.50 -36.63 22.86
CA ILE A 42 -20.40 -37.26 21.53
C ILE A 42 -20.61 -36.21 20.42
N ALA A 43 -21.59 -35.32 20.56
CA ALA A 43 -21.84 -34.28 19.56
C ALA A 43 -20.66 -33.30 19.41
N LEU A 44 -20.05 -32.89 20.52
CA LEU A 44 -18.88 -32.00 20.51
C LEU A 44 -17.64 -32.66 19.87
N SER A 45 -17.44 -33.95 20.12
CA SER A 45 -16.31 -34.69 19.52
C SER A 45 -16.50 -34.89 18.01
N VAL A 46 -17.72 -35.18 17.55
CA VAL A 46 -18.04 -35.23 16.10
C VAL A 46 -17.86 -33.85 15.44
N TYR A 47 -18.30 -32.77 16.09
CA TYR A 47 -18.12 -31.40 15.59
C TYR A 47 -16.63 -31.04 15.43
N ALA A 48 -15.80 -31.37 16.42
CA ALA A 48 -14.35 -31.16 16.34
C ALA A 48 -13.70 -31.97 15.21
N MET A 49 -14.12 -33.23 15.00
CA MET A 49 -13.65 -34.05 13.89
C MET A 49 -14.05 -33.47 12.53
N LEU A 50 -15.28 -33.00 12.36
CA LEU A 50 -15.75 -32.38 11.11
C LEU A 50 -15.03 -31.06 10.81
N GLY A 51 -14.77 -30.23 11.82
CA GLY A 51 -13.98 -29.00 11.65
C GLY A 51 -12.54 -29.26 11.18
N SER A 52 -11.94 -30.39 11.57
CA SER A 52 -10.60 -30.76 11.12
C SER A 52 -10.55 -31.26 9.66
N LEU A 53 -11.65 -31.84 9.15
CA LEU A 53 -11.77 -32.29 7.76
C LEU A 53 -11.88 -31.11 6.78
N PHE A 54 -12.50 -30.00 7.18
CA PHE A 54 -12.58 -28.79 6.35
C PHE A 54 -11.26 -28.00 6.28
N SER A 55 -10.33 -28.20 7.21
CA SER A 55 -9.00 -27.55 7.17
C SER A 55 -7.98 -28.23 6.23
N LEU A 56 -8.32 -29.36 5.61
CA LEU A 56 -7.40 -30.11 4.75
C LEU A 56 -7.58 -29.85 3.24
N SER A 57 -8.59 -29.08 2.81
CA SER A 57 -8.84 -28.86 1.38
C SER A 57 -8.24 -27.58 0.80
N ASN A 58 -7.63 -26.72 1.62
CA ASN A 58 -7.01 -25.47 1.17
C ASN A 58 -5.59 -25.33 1.72
N THR A 59 -4.68 -26.22 1.33
CA THR A 59 -3.28 -25.79 1.17
C THR A 59 -3.14 -25.23 -0.23
N PRO A 60 -3.11 -23.89 -0.41
CA PRO A 60 -2.56 -23.32 -1.63
C PRO A 60 -1.18 -23.94 -1.82
N ASN A 61 -0.80 -24.17 -3.07
CA ASN A 61 0.50 -24.69 -3.45
C ASN A 61 1.59 -23.66 -3.07
N SER A 62 1.89 -23.54 -1.78
CA SER A 62 2.59 -22.41 -1.16
C SER A 62 4.09 -22.39 -1.45
N LYS A 63 4.56 -23.20 -2.40
CA LYS A 63 5.95 -23.14 -2.86
C LYS A 63 6.09 -22.34 -4.15
N SER A 64 5.09 -22.30 -5.02
CA SER A 64 5.19 -21.51 -6.25
C SER A 64 4.82 -20.05 -6.02
N GLU A 65 3.87 -19.76 -5.13
CA GLU A 65 3.44 -18.38 -4.84
C GLU A 65 4.44 -17.64 -3.94
N LEU A 66 4.98 -18.30 -2.91
CA LEU A 66 6.00 -17.74 -1.99
C LEU A 66 7.41 -17.63 -2.60
N GLU A 67 7.73 -18.39 -3.67
CA GLU A 67 8.96 -18.19 -4.44
C GLU A 67 8.79 -17.20 -5.62
N LEU A 68 7.56 -16.85 -6.00
CA LEU A 68 7.27 -15.73 -6.91
C LEU A 68 7.15 -14.40 -6.15
N GLU A 69 6.75 -14.44 -4.88
CA GLU A 69 6.89 -13.37 -3.88
C GLU A 69 8.30 -13.30 -3.26
N LYS A 70 9.28 -13.91 -3.94
CA LYS A 70 10.69 -13.80 -3.59
C LYS A 70 11.19 -12.42 -4.00
N GLN A 71 10.93 -11.48 -3.10
CA GLN A 71 11.85 -10.40 -2.80
C GLN A 71 12.12 -9.46 -3.98
N ARG A 72 11.07 -8.98 -4.65
CA ARG A 72 11.14 -7.59 -5.12
C ARG A 72 11.29 -6.74 -3.86
N LEU A 73 12.53 -6.40 -3.57
CA LEU A 73 12.83 -5.39 -2.59
C LEU A 73 12.29 -4.11 -3.22
N ASP A 74 11.07 -3.75 -2.84
CA ASP A 74 10.38 -2.49 -3.17
C ASP A 74 11.13 -1.34 -2.53
N ILE A 75 12.41 -1.20 -2.87
CA ILE A 75 13.28 -0.15 -2.37
C ILE A 75 12.76 1.13 -3.02
N PRO A 76 12.20 2.06 -2.23
CA PRO A 76 11.67 3.27 -2.79
C PRO A 76 12.80 4.09 -3.42
N ILE A 77 12.54 4.62 -4.61
CA ILE A 77 13.41 5.56 -5.30
C ILE A 77 13.07 6.97 -4.80
N ALA A 78 14.06 7.69 -4.29
CA ALA A 78 13.92 9.09 -3.91
C ALA A 78 13.93 9.98 -5.16
N ILE A 79 12.88 10.78 -5.34
CA ILE A 79 12.72 11.76 -6.41
C ILE A 79 12.73 13.16 -5.79
N ASP A 80 13.76 13.94 -6.13
CA ASP A 80 13.99 15.30 -5.64
C ASP A 80 13.22 16.33 -6.49
N SER A 81 12.38 17.14 -5.85
CA SER A 81 11.57 18.18 -6.53
C SER A 81 12.38 19.32 -7.14
N THR A 82 13.65 19.46 -6.75
CA THR A 82 14.56 20.51 -7.24
C THR A 82 15.34 20.12 -8.49
N LYS A 83 15.16 18.88 -8.95
CA LYS A 83 15.81 18.33 -10.12
C LYS A 83 14.81 18.20 -11.25
N ASP A 84 15.34 18.34 -12.47
CA ASP A 84 14.65 17.92 -13.67
C ASP A 84 14.48 16.38 -13.68
N TRP A 85 14.11 15.80 -14.81
CA TRP A 85 13.91 14.36 -15.00
C TRP A 85 15.01 13.47 -14.40
N GLN A 86 14.62 12.65 -13.43
CA GLN A 86 15.49 11.71 -12.72
C GLN A 86 15.36 10.31 -13.30
N LYS A 87 16.50 9.73 -13.68
CA LYS A 87 16.58 8.39 -14.24
C LYS A 87 16.41 7.33 -13.15
N THR A 88 15.43 6.45 -13.32
CA THR A 88 15.14 5.37 -12.33
C THR A 88 15.95 4.09 -12.54
N TRP A 89 16.57 3.95 -13.72
CA TRP A 89 17.23 2.72 -14.20
C TRP A 89 16.29 1.52 -14.42
N ILE A 90 14.99 1.70 -14.22
CA ILE A 90 13.98 0.68 -14.51
C ILE A 90 13.67 0.73 -15.99
N SER A 91 13.92 -0.39 -16.66
CA SER A 91 13.66 -0.56 -18.10
C SER A 91 12.36 -1.32 -18.31
N VAL A 92 11.62 -0.91 -19.35
CA VAL A 92 10.35 -1.51 -19.76
C VAL A 92 10.39 -1.80 -21.26
N ASN A 93 9.63 -2.80 -21.68
CA ASN A 93 9.30 -3.05 -23.08
C ASN A 93 7.92 -2.48 -23.39
N LYS A 94 7.69 -2.15 -24.65
CA LYS A 94 6.38 -1.78 -25.17
C LYS A 94 5.37 -2.89 -24.85
N GLY A 95 4.26 -2.51 -24.23
CA GLY A 95 3.22 -3.44 -23.79
C GLY A 95 3.32 -3.89 -22.33
N ASP A 96 4.46 -3.69 -21.66
CA ASP A 96 4.57 -3.91 -20.22
C ASP A 96 3.57 -3.03 -19.48
N THR A 97 2.98 -3.52 -18.40
CA THR A 97 2.13 -2.74 -17.50
C THR A 97 2.97 -2.19 -16.34
N ILE A 98 2.96 -0.87 -16.17
CA ILE A 98 3.74 -0.15 -15.17
C ILE A 98 2.80 0.37 -14.08
N SER A 99 3.07 0.08 -12.82
CA SER A 99 2.42 0.69 -11.66
C SER A 99 3.45 1.55 -10.92
N ILE A 100 3.15 2.83 -10.74
CA ILE A 100 4.02 3.78 -10.01
C ILE A 100 3.23 4.31 -8.81
N GLN A 101 3.83 4.23 -7.63
CA GLN A 101 3.18 4.57 -6.36
C GLN A 101 4.10 5.41 -5.48
N VAL A 102 3.58 6.52 -4.97
CA VAL A 102 4.25 7.28 -3.89
C VAL A 102 3.99 6.56 -2.58
N VAL A 103 5.05 6.14 -1.89
CA VAL A 103 4.96 5.39 -0.63
C VAL A 103 5.34 6.23 0.59
N SER A 104 6.05 7.34 0.39
CA SER A 104 6.42 8.28 1.45
C SER A 104 6.95 9.59 0.85
N GLY A 105 7.34 10.52 1.72
CA GLY A 105 7.90 11.80 1.33
C GLY A 105 6.86 12.90 1.20
N LYS A 106 7.35 14.09 0.87
CA LYS A 106 6.55 15.30 0.65
C LYS A 106 7.39 16.31 -0.11
N TRP A 107 6.79 17.03 -1.05
CA TRP A 107 7.44 18.19 -1.66
C TRP A 107 6.52 19.40 -1.85
N THR A 108 7.12 20.54 -2.19
CA THR A 108 6.42 21.77 -2.53
C THR A 108 6.87 22.36 -3.86
N THR A 109 5.94 22.99 -4.61
CA THR A 109 6.32 23.94 -5.67
C THR A 109 6.52 25.31 -5.04
N GLY A 110 7.77 25.78 -4.99
CA GLY A 110 8.14 27.02 -4.31
C GLY A 110 8.65 26.86 -2.87
N ARG A 111 9.40 27.87 -2.42
CA ARG A 111 10.17 27.87 -1.17
C ARG A 111 9.33 28.54 -0.07
N SER A 112 8.98 27.80 0.98
CA SER A 112 8.57 28.44 2.23
C SER A 112 9.79 28.74 3.10
N THR A 113 9.89 29.97 3.60
CA THR A 113 10.82 30.32 4.69
C THR A 113 10.13 30.38 6.05
N LEU A 114 8.79 30.25 6.14
CA LEU A 114 8.05 30.38 7.40
C LEU A 114 6.90 29.36 7.50
N SER A 115 6.90 28.56 8.57
CA SER A 115 5.87 27.58 8.91
C SER A 115 4.49 28.22 9.14
N VAL A 116 3.43 27.41 9.11
CA VAL A 116 2.04 27.89 9.36
C VAL A 116 1.94 28.56 10.74
N ASP A 117 2.61 28.00 11.75
CA ASP A 117 2.62 28.53 13.11
C ASP A 117 3.39 29.85 13.18
N GLU A 118 4.52 29.98 12.45
CA GLU A 118 5.28 31.23 12.36
C GLU A 118 4.51 32.33 11.62
N LYS A 119 3.66 31.98 10.65
CA LYS A 119 2.78 32.95 9.98
C LYS A 119 1.80 33.58 10.95
N GLU A 120 1.33 32.88 11.98
CA GLU A 120 0.34 33.42 12.93
C GLU A 120 0.89 34.60 13.74
N TYR A 121 2.20 34.62 14.00
CA TYR A 121 2.90 35.71 14.69
C TYR A 121 3.23 36.91 13.80
N LEU A 122 3.02 36.81 12.48
CA LEU A 122 3.28 37.93 11.58
C LEU A 122 2.21 39.03 11.73
N PRO A 123 2.62 40.32 11.69
CA PRO A 123 1.70 41.44 11.54
C PRO A 123 0.77 41.24 10.34
N LEU A 124 -0.49 41.68 10.45
CA LEU A 124 -1.49 41.59 9.37
C LEU A 124 -0.99 42.22 8.05
N THR A 125 -0.17 43.26 8.14
CA THR A 125 0.47 43.92 7.00
C THR A 125 1.44 43.02 6.25
N LEU A 126 2.12 42.10 6.96
CA LEU A 126 3.02 41.12 6.37
C LEU A 126 2.27 39.89 5.88
N LYS A 127 1.25 39.40 6.61
CA LYS A 127 0.43 38.22 6.20
C LYS A 127 -0.19 38.35 4.80
N ASN A 128 -0.47 39.58 4.36
CA ASN A 128 -1.07 39.88 3.06
C ASN A 128 -0.04 40.09 1.93
N LEU A 129 1.26 40.08 2.23
CA LEU A 129 2.29 40.13 1.19
C LEU A 129 2.29 38.83 0.39
N GLU A 130 2.47 38.95 -0.93
CA GLU A 130 2.40 37.79 -1.84
C GLU A 130 3.41 36.68 -1.51
N ILE A 131 4.46 37.01 -0.75
CA ILE A 131 5.47 36.07 -0.25
C ILE A 131 4.89 35.01 0.72
N PHE A 132 3.68 35.20 1.24
CA PHE A 132 3.01 34.26 2.17
C PHE A 132 1.83 33.51 1.55
N LYS A 133 1.55 33.67 0.25
CA LYS A 133 0.48 32.94 -0.42
C LYS A 133 0.65 31.43 -0.17
N ASN A 134 -0.46 30.78 0.17
CA ASN A 134 -0.53 29.42 0.69
C ASN A 134 0.29 28.44 -0.16
N PHE A 135 1.48 28.06 0.33
CA PHE A 135 2.21 26.92 -0.18
C PHE A 135 1.45 25.69 0.26
N GLN A 136 0.72 25.12 -0.70
CA GLN A 136 0.13 23.82 -0.51
C GLN A 136 1.29 22.81 -0.48
N TYR A 137 1.05 21.65 0.10
CA TYR A 137 1.91 20.49 -0.17
C TYR A 137 1.22 19.56 -1.15
N GLU A 138 2.00 18.87 -1.98
CA GLU A 138 1.43 17.82 -2.82
C GLU A 138 0.70 16.77 -1.95
N GLN A 139 -0.27 16.08 -2.55
CA GLN A 139 -1.01 15.00 -1.89
C GLN A 139 -0.67 13.64 -2.49
N ASN A 140 0.33 12.96 -1.93
CA ASN A 140 0.80 11.63 -2.37
C ASN A 140 1.09 11.53 -3.88
N GLY A 141 1.68 12.54 -4.50
CA GLY A 141 1.99 12.61 -5.92
C GLY A 141 0.90 13.26 -6.78
N GLN A 142 -0.27 13.60 -6.23
CA GLN A 142 -1.34 14.26 -6.99
C GLN A 142 -1.03 15.70 -7.38
N GLY A 143 -0.14 16.38 -6.65
CA GLY A 143 0.04 17.82 -6.81
C GLY A 143 -1.07 18.64 -6.16
N TYR A 144 -1.26 19.86 -6.68
CA TYR A 144 -2.13 20.92 -6.13
C TYR A 144 -3.47 21.05 -6.82
N ASP A 145 -4.42 21.77 -6.24
CA ASP A 145 -5.77 21.95 -6.81
C ASP A 145 -5.84 22.86 -8.06
N ARG A 146 -4.70 23.17 -8.70
CA ARG A 146 -4.59 23.96 -9.93
C ARG A 146 -3.67 23.30 -10.95
N THR A 147 -4.08 23.36 -12.22
CA THR A 147 -3.32 22.81 -13.35
C THR A 147 -2.47 23.88 -14.01
N CYS A 148 -1.41 23.47 -14.70
CA CYS A 148 -0.52 24.41 -15.38
C CYS A 148 -1.21 25.28 -16.44
N ASN A 149 -2.09 24.67 -17.24
CA ASN A 149 -2.87 25.39 -18.23
C ASN A 149 -3.78 26.46 -17.61
N LYS A 150 -4.36 26.20 -16.43
CA LYS A 150 -5.28 27.16 -15.78
C LYS A 150 -4.56 28.42 -15.31
N ASP A 151 -3.30 28.29 -14.91
CA ASP A 151 -2.48 29.40 -14.41
C ASP A 151 -1.55 29.99 -15.50
N ASN A 152 -1.75 29.61 -16.77
CA ASN A 152 -0.94 30.03 -17.94
C ASN A 152 0.56 29.71 -17.80
N VAL A 153 0.90 28.65 -17.08
CA VAL A 153 2.27 28.12 -17.02
C VAL A 153 2.44 27.13 -18.16
N ASN A 154 3.03 27.60 -19.25
CA ASN A 154 3.06 26.86 -20.51
C ASN A 154 4.17 25.80 -20.61
N ASN A 155 5.09 25.73 -19.64
CA ASN A 155 6.28 24.90 -19.72
C ASN A 155 6.24 23.63 -18.85
N CYS A 156 5.12 23.35 -18.19
CA CYS A 156 5.00 22.13 -17.40
C CYS A 156 5.07 20.86 -18.28
N PRO A 157 5.67 19.77 -17.77
CA PRO A 157 5.69 18.47 -18.44
C PRO A 157 4.34 17.95 -18.93
N VAL A 158 3.30 18.09 -18.10
CA VAL A 158 1.93 17.64 -18.37
C VAL A 158 0.99 18.82 -18.09
N PRO A 159 0.67 19.65 -19.11
CA PRO A 159 0.01 20.94 -18.91
C PRO A 159 -1.39 20.86 -18.25
N ASP A 160 -2.12 19.78 -18.50
CA ASP A 160 -3.45 19.54 -17.91
C ASP A 160 -3.40 18.87 -16.53
N ALA A 161 -2.22 18.45 -16.07
CA ALA A 161 -2.05 17.93 -14.72
C ALA A 161 -1.86 19.05 -13.70
N PHE A 162 -2.13 18.71 -12.46
CA PHE A 162 -1.92 19.57 -11.31
C PHE A 162 -0.45 19.96 -11.14
N TRP A 163 -0.20 21.17 -10.64
CA TRP A 163 1.13 21.63 -10.25
C TRP A 163 1.71 20.71 -9.18
N GLY A 164 3.01 20.47 -9.23
CA GLY A 164 3.67 19.64 -8.23
C GLY A 164 3.27 18.16 -8.28
N ALA A 165 2.48 17.73 -9.26
CA ALA A 165 2.15 16.32 -9.42
C ALA A 165 3.40 15.51 -9.80
N LEU A 166 3.46 14.25 -9.39
CA LEU A 166 4.45 13.32 -9.91
C LEU A 166 4.08 12.97 -11.37
N VAL A 167 5.06 13.09 -12.26
CA VAL A 167 4.95 12.74 -13.68
C VAL A 167 6.05 11.77 -14.07
N ALA A 168 5.80 11.03 -15.15
CA ALA A 168 6.73 10.07 -15.70
C ALA A 168 6.87 10.23 -17.21
N ARG A 169 7.99 9.76 -17.75
CA ARG A 169 8.17 9.52 -19.19
C ARG A 169 9.07 8.31 -19.43
N ILE A 170 8.98 7.73 -20.61
CA ILE A 170 9.91 6.66 -21.05
C ILE A 170 10.90 7.28 -22.02
N ASN A 171 12.20 7.23 -21.71
CA ASN A 171 13.25 7.94 -22.45
C ASN A 171 12.89 9.42 -22.68
N TYR A 172 12.81 9.82 -23.95
CA TYR A 172 12.42 11.17 -24.41
C TYR A 172 10.97 11.21 -24.93
N GLY A 173 10.15 10.22 -24.58
CA GLY A 173 8.75 10.14 -24.99
C GLY A 173 7.84 11.18 -24.32
N ILE A 174 6.56 11.15 -24.69
CA ILE A 174 5.54 12.06 -24.17
C ILE A 174 5.36 11.81 -22.66
N PRO A 175 5.50 12.83 -21.80
CA PRO A 175 5.22 12.71 -20.38
C PRO A 175 3.76 12.36 -20.08
N PHE A 176 3.53 11.66 -18.98
CA PHE A 176 2.20 11.32 -18.48
C PHE A 176 2.11 11.54 -16.96
N LEU A 177 0.90 11.82 -16.50
CA LEU A 177 0.59 11.98 -15.07
C LEU A 177 0.77 10.64 -14.35
N VAL A 178 1.43 10.66 -13.20
CA VAL A 178 1.44 9.53 -12.26
C VAL A 178 0.39 9.73 -11.16
N GLY A 179 0.34 10.91 -10.55
CA GLY A 179 -0.63 11.19 -9.48
C GLY A 179 -0.41 10.33 -8.22
N ASN A 180 -1.50 9.94 -7.53
CA ASN A 180 -1.42 9.03 -6.37
C ASN A 180 -1.12 7.59 -6.72
N ARG A 181 -1.56 7.16 -7.89
CA ARG A 181 -1.37 5.83 -8.43
C ARG A 181 -1.83 5.86 -9.87
N ASN A 182 -0.93 5.52 -10.77
CA ASN A 182 -1.32 5.22 -12.14
C ASN A 182 -0.75 3.88 -12.57
N VAL A 183 -1.61 3.17 -13.30
CA VAL A 183 -1.25 1.97 -14.03
C VAL A 183 -1.27 2.35 -15.51
N VAL A 184 -0.13 2.24 -16.18
CA VAL A 184 0.04 2.64 -17.58
C VAL A 184 0.68 1.51 -18.36
N VAL A 185 0.16 1.25 -19.56
CA VAL A 185 0.82 0.35 -20.52
C VAL A 185 1.93 1.12 -21.21
N ALA A 186 3.16 0.60 -21.16
CA ALA A 186 4.33 1.21 -21.76
C ALA A 186 4.13 1.41 -23.28
N PRO A 187 4.08 2.66 -23.79
CA PRO A 187 3.88 2.91 -25.22
C PRO A 187 5.10 2.56 -26.08
N SER A 188 6.29 2.46 -25.47
CA SER A 188 7.57 2.22 -26.14
C SER A 188 8.55 1.55 -25.18
N ASP A 189 9.59 0.94 -25.74
CA ASP A 189 10.74 0.44 -24.97
C ASP A 189 11.54 1.59 -24.37
N GLY A 190 12.12 1.39 -23.19
CA GLY A 190 13.06 2.37 -22.63
C GLY A 190 13.18 2.38 -21.12
N VAL A 191 13.89 3.39 -20.62
CA VAL A 191 14.06 3.64 -19.19
C VAL A 191 13.00 4.63 -18.71
N ILE A 192 12.42 4.38 -17.54
CA ILE A 192 11.48 5.29 -16.88
C ILE A 192 12.27 6.46 -16.25
N TYR A 193 11.79 7.68 -16.49
CA TYR A 193 12.21 8.90 -15.82
C TYR A 193 11.04 9.46 -15.03
N LEU A 194 11.32 9.99 -13.84
CA LEU A 194 10.34 10.63 -12.97
C LEU A 194 10.71 12.10 -12.77
N GLY A 195 9.70 12.94 -12.55
CA GLY A 195 9.88 14.36 -12.29
C GLY A 195 8.66 14.98 -11.63
N ILE A 196 8.81 16.23 -11.20
CA ILE A 196 7.71 17.07 -10.73
C ILE A 196 7.04 17.76 -11.93
N ASN A 197 5.72 17.92 -11.88
CA ASN A 197 4.97 18.69 -12.87
C ASN A 197 5.02 20.18 -12.54
N ASP A 198 6.09 20.84 -12.96
CA ASP A 198 6.36 22.25 -12.69
C ASP A 198 7.15 22.87 -13.86
N ASP A 199 7.27 24.21 -13.90
CA ASP A 199 8.11 24.86 -14.90
C ASP A 199 9.59 24.50 -14.67
N PRO A 200 10.29 23.93 -15.66
CA PRO A 200 11.69 23.54 -15.52
C PRO A 200 12.63 24.71 -15.16
N ASN A 201 12.22 25.96 -15.42
CA ASN A 201 12.98 27.16 -15.07
C ASN A 201 12.84 27.57 -13.60
N THR A 202 11.86 27.04 -12.88
CA THR A 202 11.57 27.38 -11.47
C THR A 202 11.84 26.23 -10.51
N LEU A 203 12.38 25.08 -10.95
CA LEU A 203 12.61 23.94 -10.05
C LEU A 203 13.48 24.26 -8.82
N SER A 204 14.36 25.27 -8.90
CA SER A 204 15.22 25.69 -7.79
C SER A 204 14.50 26.36 -6.61
N GLU A 205 13.23 26.73 -6.76
CA GLU A 205 12.40 27.16 -5.63
C GLU A 205 11.67 26.01 -4.94
N ASN A 206 11.62 24.82 -5.53
CA ASN A 206 10.96 23.67 -4.94
C ASN A 206 11.70 23.16 -3.70
N PHE A 207 11.01 22.35 -2.90
CA PHE A 207 11.60 21.73 -1.72
C PHE A 207 10.99 20.37 -1.43
N GLY A 208 11.83 19.41 -1.04
CA GLY A 208 11.40 18.08 -0.59
C GLY A 208 11.55 16.99 -1.64
N ILE A 209 11.23 15.78 -1.21
CA ILE A 209 11.50 14.52 -1.91
C ILE A 209 10.28 13.62 -1.79
N LEU A 210 9.96 12.90 -2.87
CA LEU A 210 9.03 11.75 -2.84
C LEU A 210 9.79 10.43 -2.86
N ALA A 211 9.31 9.46 -2.10
CA ALA A 211 9.78 8.07 -2.17
C ALA A 211 8.77 7.26 -3.01
N VAL A 212 9.24 6.67 -4.11
CA VAL A 212 8.39 6.06 -5.14
C VAL A 212 8.76 4.60 -5.35
N VAL A 213 7.76 3.72 -5.40
CA VAL A 213 7.91 2.32 -5.82
C VAL A 213 7.38 2.16 -7.25
N ILE A 214 8.09 1.38 -8.06
CA ILE A 214 7.75 1.11 -9.46
C ILE A 214 7.68 -0.39 -9.69
N ASP A 215 6.52 -0.86 -10.12
CA ASP A 215 6.27 -2.23 -10.50
C ASP A 215 6.11 -2.35 -12.01
N VAL A 216 6.88 -3.26 -12.62
CA VAL A 216 6.72 -3.63 -14.03
C VAL A 216 6.17 -5.05 -14.11
N ILE A 217 5.02 -5.21 -14.76
CA ILE A 217 4.35 -6.47 -15.07
C ILE A 217 4.55 -6.71 -16.57
N LYS A 218 5.17 -7.83 -16.91
CA LYS A 218 5.52 -8.23 -18.28
C LYS A 218 4.42 -9.10 -18.90
#